data_AF-A0A2H6MZD9-F1
#
_entry.id   AF-A0A2H6MZD9-F1
#
_cell.length_a   1.000
_cell.length_b   1.000
_cell.length_c   1.000
_cell.angle_alpha   90.00
_cell.angle_beta   90.00
_cell.angle_gamma   90.00
#
_symmetry.space_group_name_H-M   'P 1'
#
loop_
_entity.id
_entity.type
_entity.pdbx_description
1 polymer ?
#
loop_
_entity_poly.entity_id
_entity_poly.type
_entity_poly.pdbx_seq_one_letter_code
_entity_poly.pdbx_strand_id
1 'polypeptide(L)'
;GKGLFATRNIRKGDTIFVEKPVVSAQFLWNALYKYRACDHCLRALETAEENAQRLLGRFQLLPYPEKCSIRKDLHQCCPSCQVAYCSPECRQAAWNQYHQVLCLGPSKQDPGHPLNKLQEAWRNIHYPPETSSIMLMARMVATVKQAKDKEWWIKLFSQFCNKTANEEEEIIHKLLGDKFKGQLEVLRMLFTEALYDDHLSKWFSPEGFRSLFALVGTNGQGIGTSSLSQWVRACDALDLPTQEREQLDTFIDRLYK
;
A
#
# COMPACT_ATOMS: atom_id res chain seq x y z
N GLY A 1 12.25 16.66 19.96
CA GLY A 1 11.79 15.58 19.05
C GLY A 1 12.98 14.99 18.29
N LYS A 2 12.75 13.95 17.48
CA LYS A 2 13.75 13.43 16.53
C LYS A 2 13.79 14.32 15.28
N GLY A 3 14.94 14.43 14.61
CA GLY A 3 15.12 15.22 13.39
C GLY A 3 16.24 14.68 12.52
N LEU A 4 16.25 15.04 11.24
CA LEU A 4 17.29 14.70 10.26
C LEU A 4 18.15 15.93 9.99
N PHE A 5 19.48 15.76 10.05
CA PHE A 5 20.45 16.82 9.82
C PHE A 5 21.43 16.41 8.72
N ALA A 6 21.74 17.33 7.81
CA ALA A 6 22.70 17.07 6.74
C ALA A 6 24.14 17.06 7.30
N THR A 7 24.91 16.04 6.98
CA THR A 7 26.35 15.93 7.32
C THR A 7 27.27 16.35 6.18
N ARG A 8 26.68 16.70 5.01
CA ARG A 8 27.36 17.15 3.80
C ARG A 8 26.51 18.17 3.06
N ASN A 9 27.13 18.91 2.14
CA ASN A 9 26.40 19.76 1.20
C ASN A 9 25.54 18.90 0.25
N ILE A 10 24.30 19.34 0.01
CA ILE A 10 23.31 18.69 -0.86
C ILE A 10 22.95 19.67 -1.98
N ARG A 11 23.03 19.23 -3.23
CA ARG A 11 22.68 20.04 -4.41
C ARG A 11 21.30 19.68 -4.94
N LYS A 12 20.71 20.57 -5.75
CA LYS A 12 19.44 20.30 -6.45
C LYS A 12 19.61 19.07 -7.35
N GLY A 13 18.74 18.09 -7.17
CA GLY A 13 18.78 16.82 -7.90
C GLY A 13 19.50 15.69 -7.16
N ASP A 14 20.19 15.98 -6.05
CA ASP A 14 20.83 14.94 -5.25
C ASP A 14 19.80 14.06 -4.55
N THR A 15 20.02 12.74 -4.59
CA THR A 15 19.33 11.82 -3.71
C THR A 15 19.99 11.86 -2.33
N ILE A 16 19.21 12.20 -1.29
CA ILE A 16 19.71 12.24 0.10
C ILE A 16 19.86 10.82 0.63
N PHE A 17 18.79 10.03 0.60
CA PHE A 17 18.79 8.59 0.88
C PHE A 17 17.60 7.93 0.18
N VAL A 18 17.64 6.59 0.10
CA VAL A 18 16.55 5.75 -0.40
C VAL A 18 16.19 4.75 0.68
N GLU A 19 14.90 4.59 0.95
CA GLU A 19 14.40 3.66 1.95
C GLU A 19 13.28 2.80 1.36
N LYS A 20 13.16 1.57 1.86
CA LYS A 20 12.01 0.70 1.57
C LYS A 20 10.97 0.88 2.66
N PRO A 21 9.66 0.95 2.33
CA PRO A 21 8.62 0.99 3.35
C PRO A 21 8.76 -0.18 4.32
N VAL A 22 8.68 0.11 5.63
CA VAL A 22 8.73 -0.92 6.68
C VAL A 22 7.60 -1.93 6.49
N VAL A 23 6.40 -1.41 6.21
CA VAL A 23 5.24 -2.14 5.69
C VAL A 23 4.54 -1.26 4.65
N SER A 24 3.84 -1.88 3.71
CA SER A 24 3.05 -1.21 2.68
C SER A 24 1.73 -1.97 2.53
N ALA A 25 0.66 -1.35 2.06
CA ALA A 25 -0.57 -2.07 1.72
C ALA A 25 -1.32 -1.31 0.62
N GLN A 26 -1.87 -2.05 -0.33
CA GLN A 26 -2.79 -1.46 -1.30
C GLN A 26 -4.10 -1.13 -0.60
N PHE A 27 -4.66 0.04 -0.89
CA PHE A 27 -6.02 0.41 -0.50
C PHE A 27 -7.03 -0.64 -0.95
N LEU A 28 -7.95 -1.01 -0.04
CA LEU A 28 -8.93 -2.06 -0.29
C LEU A 28 -9.91 -1.66 -1.39
N TRP A 29 -10.25 -0.37 -1.48
CA TRP A 29 -11.06 0.14 -2.58
C TRP A 29 -10.32 0.06 -3.92
N ASN A 30 -9.03 0.39 -3.96
CA ASN A 30 -8.24 0.26 -5.21
C ASN A 30 -8.21 -1.20 -5.70
N ALA A 31 -8.03 -2.15 -4.79
CA ALA A 31 -8.08 -3.58 -5.12
C ALA A 31 -9.47 -4.00 -5.63
N LEU A 32 -10.54 -3.49 -5.02
CA LEU A 32 -11.93 -3.75 -5.43
C LEU A 32 -12.21 -3.19 -6.84
N TYR A 33 -11.74 -1.97 -7.13
CA TYR A 33 -11.78 -1.32 -8.46
C TYR A 33 -10.71 -1.83 -9.44
N LYS A 34 -10.15 -3.02 -9.17
CA LYS A 34 -9.28 -3.78 -10.07
C LYS A 34 -7.94 -3.11 -10.40
N TYR A 35 -7.50 -2.13 -9.62
CA TYR A 35 -6.12 -1.67 -9.70
C TYR A 35 -5.19 -2.83 -9.31
N ARG A 36 -4.28 -3.23 -10.20
CA ARG A 36 -3.36 -4.34 -9.92
C ARG A 36 -2.01 -3.79 -9.49
N ALA A 37 -1.66 -4.01 -8.23
CA ALA A 37 -0.37 -3.64 -7.66
C ALA A 37 0.34 -4.86 -7.08
N CYS A 38 1.66 -4.82 -7.07
CA CYS A 38 2.46 -5.81 -6.36
C CYS A 38 2.11 -5.75 -4.87
N ASP A 39 1.77 -6.89 -4.29
CA ASP A 39 1.40 -7.00 -2.88
C ASP A 39 2.57 -6.68 -1.93
N HIS A 40 3.80 -6.49 -2.41
CA HIS A 40 4.95 -6.09 -1.60
C HIS A 40 5.39 -4.65 -1.81
N CYS A 41 5.71 -4.27 -3.05
CA CYS A 41 6.30 -2.97 -3.35
C CYS A 41 5.30 -1.94 -3.91
N LEU A 42 4.03 -2.32 -4.07
CA LEU A 42 2.96 -1.50 -4.66
C LEU A 42 3.19 -1.01 -6.09
N ARG A 43 4.23 -1.50 -6.78
CA ARG A 43 4.44 -1.24 -8.21
C ARG A 43 3.23 -1.74 -9.01
N ALA A 44 2.83 -0.97 -10.01
CA ALA A 44 1.77 -1.37 -10.94
C ALA A 44 2.13 -2.72 -11.60
N LEU A 45 1.13 -3.59 -11.75
CA LEU A 45 1.25 -4.87 -12.45
C LEU A 45 0.57 -4.87 -13.82
N GLU A 46 -0.09 -3.76 -14.17
CA GLU A 46 -0.68 -3.53 -15.49
C GLU A 46 0.37 -2.87 -16.39
N THR A 47 0.49 -3.28 -17.65
CA THR A 47 1.26 -2.53 -18.65
C THR A 47 0.68 -1.11 -18.80
N ALA A 48 1.42 -0.22 -19.45
CA ALA A 48 0.94 1.14 -19.71
C ALA A 48 -0.36 1.12 -20.53
N GLU A 49 -0.45 0.22 -21.51
CA GLU A 49 -1.63 0.01 -22.34
C GLU A 49 -2.82 -0.55 -21.56
N GLU A 50 -2.61 -1.59 -20.74
CA GLU A 50 -3.66 -2.12 -19.86
C GLU A 50 -4.16 -1.04 -18.88
N ASN A 51 -3.24 -0.23 -18.34
CA ASN A 51 -3.58 0.88 -17.47
C ASN A 51 -4.38 1.97 -18.22
N ALA A 52 -3.98 2.34 -19.44
CA ALA A 52 -4.72 3.28 -20.28
C ALA A 52 -6.12 2.74 -20.61
N GLN A 53 -6.21 1.47 -21.03
CA GLN A 53 -7.48 0.82 -21.34
C GLN A 53 -8.43 0.80 -20.13
N ARG A 54 -7.94 0.51 -18.93
CA ARG A 54 -8.74 0.54 -17.71
C ARG A 54 -9.24 1.95 -17.39
N LEU A 55 -8.40 2.97 -17.56
CA LEU A 55 -8.77 4.36 -17.27
C LEU A 55 -9.76 4.93 -18.31
N LEU A 56 -9.59 4.59 -19.58
CA LEU A 56 -10.42 5.08 -20.68
C LEU A 56 -11.71 4.27 -20.88
N GLY A 57 -11.79 3.06 -20.32
CA GLY A 57 -12.91 2.13 -20.55
C GLY A 57 -12.99 1.58 -21.98
N ARG A 58 -11.95 1.78 -22.81
CA ARG A 58 -11.85 1.32 -24.21
C ARG A 58 -10.42 0.94 -24.54
N PHE A 59 -10.26 0.06 -25.53
CA PHE A 59 -8.93 -0.29 -26.03
C PHE A 59 -8.25 0.94 -26.64
N GLN A 60 -6.98 1.15 -26.27
CA GLN A 60 -6.15 2.24 -26.75
C GLN A 60 -4.71 1.75 -26.88
N LEU A 61 -4.23 1.60 -28.11
CA LEU A 61 -2.84 1.29 -28.38
C LEU A 61 -1.97 2.50 -28.01
N LEU A 62 -0.85 2.26 -27.34
CA LEU A 62 0.13 3.31 -27.01
C LEU A 62 1.29 3.25 -28.01
N PRO A 63 1.78 4.40 -28.52
CA PRO A 63 3.01 4.42 -29.29
C PRO A 63 4.20 4.05 -28.38
N TYR A 64 5.30 3.58 -28.97
CA TYR A 64 6.50 3.20 -28.23
C TYR A 64 6.23 2.21 -27.08
N PRO A 65 5.61 1.03 -27.34
CA PRO A 65 5.28 0.06 -26.28
C PRO A 65 6.52 -0.43 -25.50
N GLU A 66 7.71 -0.38 -26.11
CA GLU A 66 8.99 -0.68 -25.48
C GLU A 66 9.37 0.29 -24.35
N LYS A 67 8.71 1.45 -24.24
CA LYS A 67 8.86 2.39 -23.11
C LYS A 67 8.07 1.97 -21.88
N CYS A 68 7.24 0.93 -21.97
CA CYS A 68 6.60 0.35 -20.80
C CYS A 68 7.63 -0.40 -19.93
N SER A 69 7.77 0.02 -18.67
CA SER A 69 8.72 -0.59 -17.71
C SER A 69 8.25 -1.92 -17.11
N ILE A 70 7.04 -2.38 -17.46
CA ILE A 70 6.39 -3.53 -16.81
C ILE A 70 6.87 -4.84 -17.44
N ARG A 71 7.42 -5.71 -16.59
CA ARG A 71 7.97 -7.01 -16.96
C ARG A 71 7.05 -8.14 -16.51
N LYS A 72 5.98 -8.36 -17.29
CA LYS A 72 4.95 -9.40 -17.03
C LYS A 72 5.56 -10.80 -16.89
N ASP A 73 6.63 -11.07 -17.62
CA ASP A 73 7.39 -12.32 -17.58
C ASP A 73 7.98 -12.63 -16.20
N LEU A 74 8.26 -11.60 -15.39
CA LEU A 74 8.77 -11.75 -14.03
C LEU A 74 7.66 -11.87 -12.98
N HIS A 75 6.41 -11.62 -13.35
CA HIS A 75 5.33 -11.62 -12.37
C HIS A 75 5.11 -13.01 -11.79
N GLN A 76 4.85 -13.04 -10.49
CA GLN A 76 4.65 -14.27 -9.74
C GLN A 76 3.37 -14.16 -8.92
N CYS A 77 2.72 -15.30 -8.67
CA CYS A 77 1.61 -15.37 -7.74
C CYS A 77 1.98 -16.22 -6.53
N CYS A 78 1.35 -15.93 -5.39
CA CYS A 78 1.31 -16.91 -4.31
C CYS A 78 0.54 -18.15 -4.80
N PRO A 79 1.11 -19.37 -4.70
CA PRO A 79 0.44 -20.58 -5.20
C PRO A 79 -0.87 -20.86 -4.47
N SER A 80 -0.97 -20.47 -3.18
CA SER A 80 -2.13 -20.77 -2.35
C SER A 80 -3.27 -19.75 -2.53
N CYS A 81 -2.98 -18.45 -2.42
CA CYS A 81 -4.02 -17.41 -2.45
C CYS A 81 -4.02 -16.58 -3.75
N GLN A 82 -3.13 -16.85 -4.71
CA GLN A 82 -3.10 -16.17 -6.01
C GLN A 82 -2.93 -14.64 -5.94
N VAL A 83 -2.40 -14.10 -4.84
CA VAL A 83 -2.00 -12.68 -4.80
C VAL A 83 -0.75 -12.48 -5.65
N ALA A 84 -0.65 -11.36 -6.36
CA ALA A 84 0.38 -11.13 -7.37
C ALA A 84 1.55 -10.26 -6.86
N TYR A 85 2.72 -10.55 -7.39
CA TYR A 85 3.99 -9.88 -7.12
C TYR A 85 4.69 -9.54 -8.43
N CYS A 86 5.41 -8.42 -8.47
CA CYS A 86 6.11 -8.01 -9.69
C CYS A 86 7.36 -8.84 -9.98
N SER A 87 7.85 -9.63 -9.01
CA SER A 87 9.04 -10.46 -9.15
C SER A 87 9.09 -11.58 -8.12
N PRO A 88 9.93 -12.63 -8.33
CA PRO A 88 10.19 -13.67 -7.34
C PRO A 88 10.72 -13.12 -6.01
N GLU A 89 11.55 -12.07 -6.05
CA GLU A 89 12.13 -11.44 -4.87
C GLU A 89 11.06 -10.75 -4.03
N CYS A 90 10.11 -10.05 -4.67
CA CYS A 90 8.98 -9.44 -3.97
C CYS A 90 8.07 -10.48 -3.31
N ARG A 91 7.82 -11.60 -4.00
CA ARG A 91 7.06 -12.72 -3.43
C ARG A 91 7.78 -13.31 -2.21
N GLN A 92 9.07 -13.57 -2.33
CA GLN A 92 9.86 -14.16 -1.24
C GLN A 92 10.00 -13.21 -0.05
N ALA A 93 10.23 -11.91 -0.30
CA ALA A 93 10.31 -10.90 0.74
C ALA A 93 8.98 -10.80 1.52
N ALA A 94 7.84 -10.75 0.80
CA ALA A 94 6.53 -10.77 1.43
C ALA A 94 6.30 -12.06 2.23
N TRP A 95 6.61 -13.22 1.65
CA TRP A 95 6.50 -14.54 2.32
C TRP A 95 7.28 -14.57 3.63
N ASN A 96 8.53 -14.12 3.62
CA ASN A 96 9.38 -14.13 4.80
C ASN A 96 8.92 -13.12 5.86
N GLN A 97 8.35 -11.98 5.44
CA GLN A 97 8.02 -10.91 6.36
C GLN A 97 6.61 -11.02 6.96
N TYR A 98 5.55 -11.12 6.16
CA TYR A 98 4.16 -11.00 6.67
C TYR A 98 3.13 -11.89 5.96
N HIS A 99 3.44 -12.43 4.77
CA HIS A 99 2.42 -13.06 3.94
C HIS A 99 2.02 -14.44 4.45
N GLN A 100 2.87 -15.21 5.14
CA GLN A 100 2.48 -16.52 5.68
C GLN A 100 1.30 -16.40 6.65
N VAL A 101 1.33 -15.41 7.54
CA VAL A 101 0.26 -15.13 8.52
C VAL A 101 -0.99 -14.57 7.84
N LEU A 102 -0.84 -13.80 6.76
CA LEU A 102 -1.96 -13.17 6.05
C LEU A 102 -2.47 -13.97 4.84
N CYS A 103 -1.89 -15.14 4.56
CA CYS A 103 -2.24 -15.93 3.39
C CYS A 103 -3.61 -16.58 3.60
N LEU A 104 -4.62 -16.12 2.86
CA LEU A 104 -5.97 -16.70 2.94
C LEU A 104 -6.07 -18.09 2.29
N GLY A 105 -5.08 -18.51 1.50
CA GLY A 105 -5.12 -19.76 0.75
C GLY A 105 -6.46 -19.98 0.03
N PRO A 106 -7.09 -21.17 0.19
CA PRO A 106 -8.43 -21.47 -0.35
C PRO A 106 -9.55 -20.56 0.19
N SER A 107 -9.42 -20.02 1.40
CA SER A 107 -10.41 -19.14 2.03
C SER A 107 -10.40 -17.71 1.47
N LYS A 108 -9.65 -17.43 0.39
CA LYS A 108 -9.61 -16.10 -0.23
C LYS A 108 -10.99 -15.56 -0.58
N GLN A 109 -11.90 -16.42 -1.04
CA GLN A 109 -13.26 -16.04 -1.43
C GLN A 109 -14.30 -16.31 -0.32
N ASP A 110 -13.86 -16.71 0.87
CA ASP A 110 -14.76 -17.01 1.99
C ASP A 110 -15.12 -15.72 2.75
N PRO A 111 -16.36 -15.20 2.65
CA PRO A 111 -16.77 -14.00 3.39
C PRO A 111 -16.80 -14.24 4.91
N GLY A 112 -16.86 -15.49 5.37
CA GLY A 112 -16.82 -15.86 6.78
C GLY A 112 -15.43 -15.77 7.41
N HIS A 113 -14.36 -15.72 6.60
CA HIS A 113 -13.00 -15.66 7.11
C HIS A 113 -12.74 -14.34 7.88
N PRO A 114 -12.15 -14.37 9.09
CA PRO A 114 -11.98 -13.18 9.93
C PRO A 114 -11.28 -12.00 9.22
N LEU A 115 -10.21 -12.25 8.48
CA LEU A 115 -9.53 -11.21 7.67
C LEU A 115 -10.42 -10.63 6.55
N ASN A 116 -11.34 -11.40 5.98
CA ASN A 116 -12.25 -10.89 4.96
C ASN A 116 -13.35 -10.02 5.57
N LYS A 117 -13.89 -10.42 6.74
CA LYS A 117 -14.81 -9.57 7.53
C LYS A 117 -14.17 -8.24 7.92
N LEU A 118 -12.91 -8.26 8.38
CA LEU A 118 -12.16 -7.05 8.72
C LEU A 118 -12.03 -6.10 7.51
N GLN A 119 -11.63 -6.65 6.37
CA GLN A 119 -11.48 -5.88 5.13
C GLN A 119 -12.80 -5.29 4.63
N GLU A 120 -13.90 -6.04 4.77
CA GLU A 120 -15.24 -5.57 4.40
C GLU A 120 -15.73 -4.47 5.34
N ALA A 121 -15.61 -4.67 6.65
CA ALA A 121 -15.95 -3.65 7.65
C ALA A 121 -15.16 -2.36 7.42
N TRP A 122 -13.87 -2.46 7.11
CA TRP A 122 -13.04 -1.29 6.77
C TRP A 122 -13.60 -0.54 5.56
N ARG A 123 -13.91 -1.23 4.45
CA ARG A 123 -14.47 -0.55 3.27
C ARG A 123 -15.80 0.14 3.55
N ASN A 124 -16.65 -0.45 4.40
CA ASN A 124 -17.94 0.12 4.78
C ASN A 124 -17.82 1.34 5.71
N ILE A 125 -16.80 1.37 6.57
CA ILE A 125 -16.53 2.49 7.48
C ILE A 125 -15.78 3.62 6.75
N HIS A 126 -14.77 3.25 5.95
CA HIS A 126 -13.86 4.15 5.25
C HIS A 126 -14.21 4.17 3.75
N TYR A 127 -15.35 4.77 3.43
CA TYR A 127 -15.80 4.94 2.04
C TYR A 127 -14.85 5.88 1.25
N PRO A 128 -14.70 5.75 -0.07
CA PRO A 128 -13.72 6.52 -0.83
C PRO A 128 -13.89 8.05 -0.72
N PRO A 129 -12.78 8.82 -0.78
CA PRO A 129 -11.41 8.36 -0.99
C PRO A 129 -10.79 7.71 0.26
N GLU A 130 -10.16 6.55 0.07
CA GLU A 130 -9.42 5.87 1.13
C GLU A 130 -8.13 6.64 1.43
N THR A 131 -7.92 7.03 2.70
CA THR A 131 -6.79 7.87 3.14
C THR A 131 -5.79 7.11 4.01
N SER A 132 -6.14 5.90 4.43
CA SER A 132 -5.33 4.99 5.23
C SER A 132 -5.78 3.54 4.97
N SER A 133 -5.10 2.55 5.54
CA SER A 133 -5.51 1.15 5.40
C SER A 133 -5.34 0.38 6.71
N ILE A 134 -6.40 -0.31 7.13
CA ILE A 134 -6.33 -1.28 8.24
C ILE A 134 -5.29 -2.37 7.96
N MET A 135 -5.04 -2.67 6.68
CA MET A 135 -4.09 -3.71 6.29
C MET A 135 -2.63 -3.34 6.58
N LEU A 136 -2.31 -2.06 6.81
CA LEU A 136 -0.99 -1.67 7.33
C LEU A 136 -0.78 -2.22 8.74
N MET A 137 -1.77 -2.05 9.63
CA MET A 137 -1.71 -2.63 10.98
C MET A 137 -1.71 -4.16 10.94
N ALA A 138 -2.49 -4.76 10.03
CA ALA A 138 -2.49 -6.22 9.85
C ALA A 138 -1.09 -6.73 9.46
N ARG A 139 -0.38 -6.00 8.58
CA ARG A 139 1.00 -6.32 8.19
C ARG A 139 2.00 -6.06 9.29
N MET A 140 1.82 -5.04 10.13
CA MET A 140 2.66 -4.83 11.33
C MET A 140 2.57 -6.04 12.26
N VAL A 141 1.34 -6.48 12.58
CA VAL A 141 1.11 -7.67 13.41
C VAL A 141 1.74 -8.90 12.77
N ALA A 142 1.41 -9.18 11.50
CA ALA A 142 1.94 -10.34 10.79
C ALA A 142 3.48 -10.34 10.71
N THR A 143 4.10 -9.16 10.56
CA THR A 143 5.55 -9.00 10.58
C THR A 143 6.15 -9.44 11.91
N VAL A 144 5.58 -9.00 13.03
CA VAL A 144 6.05 -9.44 14.36
C VAL A 144 5.78 -10.93 14.56
N LYS A 145 4.61 -11.43 14.18
CA LYS A 145 4.23 -12.85 14.36
C LYS A 145 5.18 -13.81 13.63
N GLN A 146 5.66 -13.44 12.44
CA GLN A 146 6.61 -14.22 11.65
C GLN A 146 8.07 -14.02 12.03
N ALA A 147 8.39 -12.95 12.75
CA ALA A 147 9.77 -12.62 13.05
C ALA A 147 10.41 -13.64 13.99
N LYS A 148 11.70 -13.91 13.76
CA LYS A 148 12.54 -14.64 14.72
C LYS A 148 12.81 -13.81 15.97
N ASP A 149 13.04 -12.51 15.79
CA ASP A 149 13.25 -11.53 16.86
C ASP A 149 12.03 -10.59 16.90
N LYS A 150 11.04 -10.96 17.73
CA LYS A 150 9.77 -10.23 17.84
C LYS A 150 9.98 -8.89 18.54
N GLU A 151 10.82 -8.88 19.56
CA GLU A 151 11.16 -7.75 20.41
C GLU A 151 11.80 -6.62 19.59
N TRP A 152 12.68 -6.96 18.64
CA TRP A 152 13.26 -5.98 17.73
C TRP A 152 12.20 -5.26 16.90
N TRP A 153 11.24 -5.99 16.32
CA TRP A 153 10.15 -5.38 15.54
C TRP A 153 9.21 -4.55 16.40
N ILE A 154 8.85 -5.03 17.59
CA ILE A 154 8.04 -4.27 18.55
C ILE A 154 8.75 -2.97 18.93
N LYS A 155 10.05 -3.03 19.22
CA LYS A 155 10.88 -1.86 19.53
C LYS A 155 11.00 -0.91 18.34
N LEU A 156 11.13 -1.42 17.11
CA LEU A 156 11.16 -0.61 15.89
C LEU A 156 9.85 0.16 15.73
N PHE A 157 8.70 -0.52 15.83
CA PHE A 157 7.40 0.14 15.72
C PHE A 157 7.18 1.15 16.85
N SER A 158 7.69 0.91 18.06
CA SER A 158 7.61 1.86 19.16
C SER A 158 8.50 3.11 18.98
N GLN A 159 9.36 3.16 17.97
CA GLN A 159 10.17 4.36 17.66
C GLN A 159 9.41 5.43 16.87
N PHE A 160 8.31 5.05 16.22
CA PHE A 160 7.45 5.96 15.49
C PHE A 160 6.66 6.84 16.47
N CYS A 161 6.25 8.02 16.00
CA CYS A 161 5.51 8.94 16.86
C CYS A 161 4.17 8.32 17.26
N ASN A 162 4.01 8.07 18.56
CA ASN A 162 2.73 7.91 19.23
C ASN A 162 2.41 9.23 19.96
N LYS A 163 1.23 9.79 19.71
CA LYS A 163 0.89 11.13 20.19
C LYS A 163 0.25 11.09 21.58
N THR A 164 -0.02 12.26 22.16
CA THR A 164 -0.80 12.36 23.41
C THR A 164 -2.27 11.98 23.17
N ALA A 165 -2.98 11.51 24.20
CA ALA A 165 -4.36 10.99 24.08
C ALA A 165 -5.33 11.94 23.35
N ASN A 166 -5.19 13.27 23.53
CA ASN A 166 -6.03 14.26 22.85
C ASN A 166 -5.76 14.32 21.34
N GLU A 167 -4.50 14.20 20.93
CA GLU A 167 -4.12 14.22 19.52
C GLU A 167 -4.46 12.89 18.82
N GLU A 168 -4.48 11.78 19.56
CA GLU A 168 -4.96 10.49 19.06
C GLU A 168 -6.45 10.57 18.67
N GLU A 169 -7.29 11.16 19.53
CA GLU A 169 -8.72 11.33 19.22
C GLU A 169 -8.95 12.19 17.97
N GLU A 170 -8.20 13.29 17.80
CA GLU A 170 -8.30 14.11 16.57
C GLU A 170 -7.87 13.35 15.31
N ILE A 171 -6.81 12.56 15.37
CA ILE A 171 -6.35 11.75 14.22
C ILE A 171 -7.40 10.70 13.88
N ILE A 172 -7.91 9.99 14.88
CA ILE A 172 -8.93 8.95 14.68
C ILE A 172 -10.21 9.58 14.13
N HIS A 173 -10.61 10.74 14.63
CA HIS A 173 -11.75 11.48 14.10
C HIS A 173 -11.52 11.89 12.64
N LYS A 174 -10.31 12.36 12.27
CA LYS A 174 -9.98 12.67 10.87
C LYS A 174 -9.99 11.43 9.97
N LEU A 175 -9.61 10.27 10.51
CA LEU A 175 -9.60 9.01 9.75
C LEU A 175 -10.99 8.39 9.62
N LEU A 176 -11.79 8.35 10.68
CA LEU A 176 -13.04 7.60 10.73
C LEU A 176 -14.31 8.48 10.73
N GLY A 177 -14.18 9.81 10.85
CA GLY A 177 -15.28 10.77 10.90
C GLY A 177 -16.05 10.82 12.23
N ASP A 178 -17.13 11.61 12.27
CA ASP A 178 -17.85 11.98 13.50
C ASP A 178 -18.46 10.78 14.28
N LYS A 179 -18.64 9.62 13.62
CA LYS A 179 -19.18 8.38 14.22
C LYS A 179 -18.09 7.39 14.69
N PHE A 180 -16.84 7.85 14.82
CA PHE A 180 -15.66 6.99 15.00
C PHE A 180 -15.69 6.04 16.21
N LYS A 181 -16.26 6.43 17.37
CA LYS A 181 -16.13 5.62 18.61
C LYS A 181 -16.74 4.22 18.47
N GLY A 182 -17.93 4.11 17.87
CA GLY A 182 -18.58 2.80 17.65
C GLY A 182 -17.90 1.98 16.55
N GLN A 183 -17.47 2.65 15.48
CA GLN A 183 -16.81 2.00 14.34
C GLN A 183 -15.42 1.48 14.70
N LEU A 184 -14.65 2.23 15.52
CA LEU A 184 -13.33 1.83 15.96
C LEU A 184 -13.38 0.56 16.80
N GLU A 185 -14.37 0.44 17.69
CA GLU A 185 -14.54 -0.76 18.53
C GLU A 185 -14.92 -1.98 17.70
N VAL A 186 -15.81 -1.82 16.71
CA VAL A 186 -16.11 -2.89 15.73
C VAL A 186 -14.86 -3.34 15.00
N LEU A 187 -14.05 -2.40 14.49
CA LEU A 187 -12.79 -2.72 13.83
C LEU A 187 -11.81 -3.42 14.78
N ARG A 188 -11.72 -3.00 16.04
CA ARG A 188 -10.85 -3.62 17.04
C ARG A 188 -11.25 -5.08 17.30
N MET A 189 -12.54 -5.36 17.46
CA MET A 189 -13.04 -6.72 17.67
C MET A 189 -12.72 -7.63 16.48
N LEU A 190 -12.99 -7.17 15.24
CA LEU A 190 -12.67 -7.92 14.02
C LEU A 190 -11.15 -8.09 13.83
N PHE A 191 -10.37 -7.07 14.17
CA PHE A 191 -8.91 -7.13 14.11
C PHE A 191 -8.36 -8.14 15.13
N THR A 192 -8.95 -8.20 16.32
CA THR A 192 -8.61 -9.17 17.37
C THR A 192 -8.95 -10.58 16.92
N GLU A 193 -10.18 -10.82 16.45
CA GLU A 193 -10.62 -12.12 15.91
C GLU A 193 -9.68 -12.63 14.81
N ALA A 194 -9.21 -11.72 13.94
CA ALA A 194 -8.38 -12.10 12.80
C ALA A 194 -6.90 -12.32 13.14
N LEU A 195 -6.34 -11.62 14.12
CA LEU A 195 -4.88 -11.45 14.21
C LEU A 195 -4.27 -11.60 15.61
N TYR A 196 -5.08 -11.80 16.66
CA TYR A 196 -4.59 -11.80 18.05
C TYR A 196 -3.31 -12.62 18.27
N ASP A 197 -2.41 -12.07 19.08
CA ASP A 197 -1.18 -12.73 19.52
C ASP A 197 -0.84 -12.25 20.93
N ASP A 198 -0.54 -13.17 21.84
CA ASP A 198 -0.24 -12.85 23.24
C ASP A 198 0.95 -11.89 23.39
N HIS A 199 1.97 -12.01 22.52
CA HIS A 199 3.15 -11.12 22.52
C HIS A 199 2.79 -9.68 22.16
N LEU A 200 1.65 -9.49 21.50
CA LEU A 200 1.13 -8.21 21.06
C LEU A 200 -0.16 -7.83 21.80
N SER A 201 -0.51 -8.52 22.89
CA SER A 201 -1.77 -8.32 23.65
C SER A 201 -2.12 -6.84 23.88
N LYS A 202 -1.12 -6.00 24.17
CA LYS A 202 -1.30 -4.54 24.33
C LYS A 202 -1.89 -3.87 23.09
N TRP A 203 -1.49 -4.25 21.88
CA TRP A 203 -2.00 -3.68 20.61
C TRP A 203 -3.48 -3.98 20.38
N PHE A 204 -4.02 -5.02 21.02
CA PHE A 204 -5.42 -5.42 20.91
C PHE A 204 -6.30 -4.82 22.02
N SER A 205 -5.72 -4.11 23.01
CA SER A 205 -6.50 -3.33 23.97
C SER A 205 -7.15 -2.12 23.30
N PRO A 206 -8.22 -1.54 23.88
CA PRO A 206 -8.82 -0.30 23.36
C PRO A 206 -7.80 0.83 23.18
N GLU A 207 -6.91 1.01 24.14
CA GLU A 207 -5.86 2.03 24.13
C GLU A 207 -4.77 1.71 23.10
N GLY A 208 -4.25 0.48 23.10
CA GLY A 208 -3.20 0.11 22.15
C GLY A 208 -3.66 0.14 20.70
N PHE A 209 -4.91 -0.22 20.43
CA PHE A 209 -5.48 -0.13 19.09
C PHE A 209 -5.63 1.32 18.62
N ARG A 210 -6.05 2.23 19.51
CA ARG A 210 -6.06 3.69 19.23
C ARG A 210 -4.66 4.19 18.91
N SER A 211 -3.66 3.79 19.69
CA SER A 211 -2.27 4.18 19.42
C SER A 211 -1.73 3.61 18.10
N LEU A 212 -2.13 2.40 17.67
CA LEU A 212 -1.79 1.88 16.34
C LEU A 212 -2.40 2.73 15.22
N PHE A 213 -3.66 3.15 15.37
CA PHE A 213 -4.30 4.07 14.43
C PHE A 213 -3.59 5.41 14.37
N ALA A 214 -3.26 6.00 15.52
CA ALA A 214 -2.54 7.26 15.59
C ALA A 214 -1.14 7.15 14.96
N LEU A 215 -0.45 6.02 15.17
CA LEU A 215 0.84 5.72 14.54
C LEU A 215 0.71 5.71 13.02
N VAL A 216 -0.23 4.94 12.46
CA VAL A 216 -0.43 4.90 11.01
C VAL A 216 -0.88 6.26 10.46
N GLY A 217 -1.77 6.96 11.16
CA GLY A 217 -2.28 8.28 10.76
C GLY A 217 -1.23 9.40 10.81
N THR A 218 -0.23 9.30 11.70
CA THR A 218 0.83 10.32 11.84
C THR A 218 2.04 10.05 10.94
N ASN A 219 2.34 8.78 10.69
CA ASN A 219 3.60 8.37 10.04
C ASN A 219 3.37 7.76 8.64
N GLY A 220 2.12 7.46 8.26
CA GLY A 220 1.78 6.87 6.97
C GLY A 220 2.00 7.82 5.81
N GLN A 221 2.39 7.25 4.66
CA GLN A 221 2.62 7.99 3.42
C GLN A 221 1.87 7.30 2.27
N GLY A 222 1.11 8.08 1.51
CA GLY A 222 0.46 7.59 0.28
C GLY A 222 1.49 7.34 -0.83
N ILE A 223 1.34 6.22 -1.54
CA ILE A 223 2.17 5.86 -2.69
C ILE A 223 1.28 5.85 -3.94
N GLY A 224 1.54 6.77 -4.85
CA GLY A 224 0.93 6.78 -6.19
C GLY A 224 1.81 6.01 -7.18
N THR A 225 1.29 4.91 -7.73
CA THR A 225 1.93 4.19 -8.83
C THR A 225 1.04 4.22 -10.07
N SER A 226 1.66 4.33 -11.24
CA SER A 226 0.98 4.34 -12.54
C SER A 226 1.97 3.89 -13.60
N SER A 227 1.66 2.84 -14.36
CA SER A 227 2.49 2.39 -15.47
C SER A 227 2.33 3.32 -16.67
N LEU A 228 1.15 3.90 -16.87
CA LEU A 228 0.91 4.91 -17.91
C LEU A 228 1.75 6.17 -17.67
N SER A 229 1.77 6.69 -16.43
CA SER A 229 2.56 7.89 -16.12
C SER A 229 4.07 7.64 -16.18
N GLN A 230 4.52 6.41 -15.88
CA GLN A 230 5.92 6.01 -16.10
C GLN A 230 6.26 5.95 -17.59
N TRP A 231 5.36 5.42 -18.42
CA TRP A 231 5.52 5.39 -19.87
C TRP A 231 5.59 6.81 -20.45
N VAL A 232 4.73 7.74 -20.02
CA VAL A 232 4.80 9.16 -20.43
C VAL A 232 6.19 9.74 -20.13
N ARG A 233 6.70 9.58 -18.90
CA ARG A 233 8.05 10.07 -18.54
C ARG A 233 9.17 9.43 -19.38
N ALA A 234 9.00 8.16 -19.76
CA ALA A 234 9.97 7.48 -20.62
C ALA A 234 9.89 7.97 -22.09
N CYS A 235 8.71 8.39 -22.54
CA CYS A 235 8.50 9.07 -23.82
C CYS A 235 9.07 10.49 -23.85
N ASP A 236 9.04 11.22 -22.72
CA ASP A 236 9.68 12.54 -22.61
C ASP A 236 11.19 12.49 -22.87
N ALA A 237 11.82 11.35 -22.54
CA ALA A 237 13.25 11.12 -22.75
C ALA A 237 13.64 10.67 -24.17
N LEU A 238 12.67 10.50 -25.08
CA LEU A 238 12.96 10.19 -26.48
C LEU A 238 13.62 11.38 -27.20
N ASP A 239 14.53 11.10 -28.11
CA ASP A 239 15.03 12.10 -29.06
C ASP A 239 14.22 11.96 -30.34
N LEU A 240 13.27 12.88 -30.57
CA LEU A 240 12.32 12.83 -31.68
C LEU A 240 12.39 14.14 -32.49
N PRO A 241 12.19 14.08 -33.82
CA PRO A 241 11.93 15.26 -34.63
C PRO A 241 10.74 16.07 -34.09
N THR A 242 10.78 17.40 -34.25
CA THR A 242 9.77 18.33 -33.70
C THR A 242 8.33 17.93 -34.04
N GLN A 243 8.08 17.54 -35.30
CA GLN A 243 6.74 17.14 -35.74
C GLN A 243 6.25 15.86 -35.05
N GLU A 244 7.11 14.86 -34.85
CA GLU A 244 6.76 13.61 -34.16
C GLU A 244 6.56 13.84 -32.65
N ARG A 245 7.37 14.73 -32.05
CA ARG A 245 7.19 15.18 -30.66
C ARG A 245 5.82 15.82 -30.45
N GLU A 246 5.45 16.78 -31.29
CA GLU A 246 4.14 17.46 -31.20
C GLU A 246 2.96 16.49 -31.37
N GLN A 247 3.08 15.50 -32.26
CA GLN A 247 2.06 14.47 -32.44
C GLN A 247 1.94 13.56 -31.20
N LEU A 248 3.08 13.16 -30.61
CA LEU A 248 3.11 12.34 -29.40
C LEU A 248 2.53 13.10 -28.20
N ASP A 249 2.91 14.36 -28.01
CA ASP A 249 2.42 15.19 -26.91
C ASP A 249 0.91 15.42 -27.05
N THR A 250 0.43 15.71 -28.26
CA THR A 250 -1.01 15.83 -28.56
C THR A 250 -1.77 14.53 -28.26
N PHE A 251 -1.15 13.37 -28.57
CA PHE A 251 -1.73 12.07 -28.25
C PHE A 251 -1.83 11.85 -26.74
N ILE A 252 -0.74 12.13 -26.00
CA ILE A 252 -0.69 12.01 -24.54
C ILE A 252 -1.72 12.92 -23.88
N ASP A 253 -1.83 14.16 -24.33
CA ASP A 253 -2.83 15.11 -23.82
C ASP A 253 -4.26 14.62 -24.02
N ARG A 254 -4.55 13.91 -25.12
CA ARG A 254 -5.86 13.30 -25.36
C ARG A 254 -6.12 12.08 -24.47
N LEU A 255 -5.09 11.41 -23.96
CA LEU A 255 -5.26 10.28 -23.04
C LEU A 255 -5.71 10.72 -21.64
N TYR A 256 -5.35 11.93 -21.21
CA TYR A 256 -5.68 12.46 -19.88
C TYR A 256 -6.96 13.32 -19.86
N LYS A 257 -7.63 13.47 -21.01
CA LYS A 257 -8.95 14.13 -21.12
C LYS A 257 -10.07 13.11 -21.02
#